data_AF-A0A7S3MBL3-F1
#
_entry.id   AF-A0A7S3MBL3-F1
#
_cell.length_a   1.000
_cell.length_b   1.000
_cell.length_c   1.000
_cell.angle_alpha   90.00
_cell.angle_beta   90.00
_cell.angle_gamma   90.00
#
_symmetry.space_group_name_H-M   'P 1'
#
loop_
_entity.id
_entity.type
_entity.pdbx_description
1 polymer ?
#
loop_
_entity_poly.entity_id
_entity_poly.type
_entity_poly.pdbx_seq_one_letter_code
_entity_poly.pdbx_strand_id
1 'polypeptide(L)'
;EEMGEVSCIEVKEIASRKVIILNQVHDEDTSVATIVIRAATENLINDVERALDDGIQSVKALCVDGRLLPGAGSVELELNKRLKAFADEDKTLDQYGIRKFAEAFDVVPRTLAENSGCDPTSMMHALHTSHEGPNTETIGFSLDEVGPADALKANVYDLYATKVNALRLAVDAAMTVLRVDQIVMSKPAGGPKPKKGPQDED
;
A
#
# COMPACT_ATOMS: atom_id res chain seq x y z
N GLU A 1 -22.85 -29.62 26.70
CA GLU A 1 -23.74 -29.39 25.54
C GLU A 1 -23.38 -28.03 24.98
N GLU A 2 -22.52 -27.98 23.96
CA GLU A 2 -22.21 -26.76 23.21
C GLU A 2 -22.20 -27.14 21.73
N MET A 3 -23.39 -27.35 21.16
CA MET A 3 -23.54 -27.50 19.71
C MET A 3 -24.04 -26.18 19.12
N GLY A 4 -23.44 -25.75 18.01
CA GLY A 4 -23.92 -24.60 17.25
C GLY A 4 -25.13 -24.95 16.39
N GLU A 5 -25.99 -23.97 16.15
CA GLU A 5 -27.18 -24.10 15.31
C GLU A 5 -26.96 -23.41 13.95
N VAL A 6 -27.48 -24.00 12.87
CA VAL A 6 -27.40 -23.45 11.51
C VAL A 6 -28.77 -23.58 10.86
N SER A 7 -29.25 -22.51 10.23
CA SER A 7 -30.59 -22.46 9.63
C SER A 7 -30.72 -23.39 8.41
N CYS A 8 -29.71 -23.44 7.54
CA CYS A 8 -29.73 -24.23 6.32
C CYS A 8 -28.34 -24.78 5.99
N ILE A 9 -28.27 -26.08 5.68
CA ILE A 9 -27.05 -26.76 5.25
C ILE A 9 -27.33 -27.34 3.87
N GLU A 10 -26.59 -26.88 2.86
CA GLU A 10 -26.69 -27.40 1.50
C GLU A 10 -25.34 -27.93 1.00
N VAL A 11 -25.38 -29.01 0.21
CA VAL A 11 -24.20 -29.49 -0.52
C VAL A 11 -24.34 -29.04 -1.95
N LYS A 12 -23.44 -28.16 -2.39
CA LYS A 12 -23.43 -27.63 -3.76
C LYS A 12 -22.19 -28.12 -4.48
N GLU A 13 -22.34 -28.44 -5.75
CA GLU A 13 -21.19 -28.76 -6.60
C GLU A 13 -20.72 -27.48 -7.29
N ILE A 14 -19.48 -27.07 -6.99
CA ILE A 14 -18.83 -25.91 -7.58
C ILE A 14 -17.53 -26.39 -8.24
N ALA A 15 -17.40 -26.21 -9.55
CA ALA A 15 -16.23 -26.61 -10.33
C ALA A 15 -15.83 -28.09 -10.11
N SER A 16 -16.82 -28.98 -10.19
CA SER A 16 -16.66 -30.44 -10.00
C SER A 16 -16.15 -30.85 -8.61
N ARG A 17 -16.24 -29.94 -7.62
CA ARG A 17 -15.98 -30.22 -6.21
C ARG A 17 -17.26 -30.01 -5.42
N LYS A 18 -17.57 -30.96 -4.53
CA LYS A 18 -18.67 -30.82 -3.58
C LYS A 18 -18.22 -29.93 -2.43
N VAL A 19 -18.92 -28.83 -2.23
CA VAL A 19 -18.73 -27.92 -1.10
C VAL A 19 -19.99 -27.92 -0.24
N ILE A 20 -19.79 -27.79 1.07
CA ILE A 20 -20.87 -27.65 2.04
C ILE A 20 -21.04 -26.16 2.30
N ILE A 21 -22.24 -25.64 2.09
CA ILE A 21 -22.59 -24.24 2.34
C ILE A 21 -23.50 -24.22 3.55
N LEU A 22 -23.07 -23.50 4.58
CA LEU A 22 -23.83 -23.24 5.79
C LEU A 22 -24.44 -21.85 5.64
N ASN A 23 -25.74 -21.78 5.37
CA ASN A 23 -26.46 -20.53 5.21
C ASN A 23 -27.28 -20.25 6.48
N GLN A 24 -27.07 -19.08 7.06
CA GLN A 24 -27.82 -18.59 8.22
C GLN A 24 -28.74 -17.46 7.76
N VAL A 25 -30.03 -17.55 8.11
CA VAL A 25 -31.06 -16.60 7.63
C VAL A 25 -31.10 -15.33 8.50
N HIS A 26 -30.59 -15.41 9.72
CA HIS A 26 -30.51 -14.28 10.65
C HIS A 26 -29.08 -13.74 10.68
N ASP A 27 -28.90 -12.54 10.11
CA ASP A 27 -27.61 -11.84 10.02
C ASP A 27 -27.00 -11.50 11.40
N GLU A 28 -27.83 -11.37 12.44
CA GLU A 28 -27.40 -10.96 13.79
C GLU A 28 -26.51 -12.00 14.49
N ASP A 29 -26.54 -13.27 14.06
CA ASP A 29 -25.81 -14.37 14.69
C ASP A 29 -24.52 -14.77 13.94
N THR A 30 -24.23 -14.17 12.78
CA THR A 30 -23.15 -14.65 11.89
C THR A 30 -22.03 -13.63 11.79
N SER A 31 -20.94 -13.86 12.52
CA SER A 31 -19.74 -13.00 12.49
C SER A 31 -18.74 -13.36 11.38
N VAL A 32 -19.00 -14.41 10.60
CA VAL A 32 -18.07 -14.96 9.61
C VAL A 32 -18.77 -15.14 8.27
N ALA A 33 -18.23 -14.53 7.22
CA ALA A 33 -18.66 -14.74 5.84
C ALA A 33 -17.53 -15.38 5.03
N THR A 34 -17.89 -16.27 4.11
CA THR A 34 -16.93 -16.94 3.21
C THR A 34 -17.18 -16.50 1.77
N ILE A 35 -16.14 -16.03 1.09
CA ILE A 35 -16.21 -15.63 -0.32
C ILE A 35 -15.57 -16.73 -1.17
N VAL A 36 -16.33 -17.29 -2.12
CA VAL A 36 -15.84 -18.35 -3.01
C VAL A 36 -15.31 -17.73 -4.30
N ILE A 37 -13.99 -17.70 -4.46
CA ILE A 37 -13.31 -17.18 -5.65
C ILE A 37 -13.19 -18.29 -6.70
N ARG A 38 -13.40 -17.95 -7.98
CA ARG A 38 -13.19 -18.86 -9.12
C ARG A 38 -12.39 -18.15 -10.21
N ALA A 39 -11.37 -18.82 -10.70
CA ALA A 39 -10.58 -18.34 -11.84
C ALA A 39 -10.08 -19.51 -12.70
N ALA A 40 -9.60 -19.21 -13.91
CA ALA A 40 -9.15 -20.21 -14.88
C ALA A 40 -7.77 -20.81 -14.55
N THR A 41 -6.93 -20.08 -13.81
CA THR A 41 -5.57 -20.49 -13.43
C THR A 41 -5.32 -20.18 -11.96
N GLU A 42 -4.43 -20.96 -11.32
CA GLU A 42 -4.07 -20.73 -9.91
C GLU A 42 -3.43 -19.35 -9.70
N ASN A 43 -2.64 -18.87 -10.66
CA ASN A 43 -2.05 -17.53 -10.59
C ASN A 43 -3.12 -16.44 -10.50
N LEU A 44 -4.18 -16.54 -11.31
CA LEU A 44 -5.26 -15.56 -11.28
C LEU A 44 -6.08 -15.64 -9.98
N ILE A 45 -6.25 -16.85 -9.41
CA ILE A 45 -6.90 -17.00 -8.10
C ILE A 45 -6.12 -16.25 -7.04
N ASN A 46 -4.80 -16.44 -6.98
CA ASN A 46 -3.94 -15.79 -5.99
C ASN A 46 -3.95 -14.26 -6.13
N ASP A 47 -3.98 -13.73 -7.35
CA ASP A 47 -4.02 -12.29 -7.59
C ASP A 47 -5.38 -11.70 -7.15
N VAL A 48 -6.48 -12.39 -7.44
CA VAL A 48 -7.83 -11.96 -7.03
C VAL A 48 -8.02 -12.06 -5.52
N GLU A 49 -7.49 -13.12 -4.88
CA GLU A 49 -7.51 -13.27 -3.43
C GLU A 49 -6.79 -12.10 -2.74
N ARG A 50 -5.59 -11.75 -3.19
CA ARG A 50 -4.84 -10.60 -2.66
C ARG A 50 -5.59 -9.28 -2.85
N ALA A 51 -6.15 -9.04 -4.02
CA ALA A 51 -6.92 -7.82 -4.29
C ALA A 51 -8.18 -7.73 -3.42
N LEU A 52 -8.84 -8.86 -3.15
CA LEU A 52 -9.99 -8.94 -2.27
C LEU A 52 -9.61 -8.66 -0.82
N ASP A 53 -8.51 -9.26 -0.34
CA ASP A 53 -7.99 -9.02 1.00
C ASP A 53 -7.62 -7.55 1.21
N ASP A 54 -6.95 -6.92 0.24
CA ASP A 54 -6.62 -5.48 0.28
C ASP A 54 -7.89 -4.61 0.32
N GLY A 55 -8.91 -4.96 -0.46
CA GLY A 55 -10.20 -4.27 -0.47
C GLY A 55 -10.94 -4.39 0.87
N ILE A 56 -11.03 -5.60 1.43
CA ILE A 56 -11.65 -5.84 2.74
C ILE A 56 -10.89 -5.09 3.83
N GLN A 57 -9.56 -5.13 3.81
CA GLN A 57 -8.72 -4.44 4.78
C GLN A 57 -8.85 -2.91 4.68
N SER A 58 -9.04 -2.38 3.46
CA SER A 58 -9.32 -0.96 3.24
C SER A 58 -10.66 -0.53 3.84
N VAL A 59 -11.72 -1.32 3.63
CA VAL A 59 -13.05 -1.07 4.25
C VAL A 59 -12.97 -1.22 5.77
N LYS A 60 -12.26 -2.22 6.28
CA LYS A 60 -12.03 -2.39 7.72
C LYS A 60 -11.32 -1.18 8.32
N ALA A 61 -10.31 -0.63 7.64
CA ALA A 61 -9.64 0.60 8.07
C ALA A 61 -10.61 1.80 8.06
N LEU A 62 -11.49 1.88 7.06
CA LEU A 62 -12.53 2.92 6.97
C LEU A 62 -13.53 2.86 8.13
N CYS A 63 -13.91 1.65 8.56
CA CYS A 63 -14.79 1.45 9.71
C CYS A 63 -14.16 1.95 11.02
N VAL A 64 -12.83 1.99 11.11
CA VAL A 64 -12.10 2.51 12.27
C VAL A 64 -11.89 4.03 12.15
N ASP A 65 -11.47 4.50 10.97
CA ASP A 65 -11.25 5.91 10.67
C ASP A 65 -11.88 6.28 9.32
N GLY A 66 -13.00 7.03 9.37
CA GLY A 66 -13.77 7.43 8.20
C GLY A 66 -13.17 8.58 7.36
N ARG A 67 -11.95 9.04 7.68
CA ARG A 67 -11.32 10.16 6.97
C ARG A 67 -10.72 9.71 5.64
N LEU A 68 -11.16 10.37 4.58
CA LEU A 68 -10.70 10.17 3.20
C LEU A 68 -9.90 11.37 2.70
N LEU A 69 -8.95 11.11 1.81
CA LEU A 69 -8.11 12.09 1.13
C LEU A 69 -8.26 11.93 -0.39
N PRO A 70 -8.06 13.01 -1.19
CA PRO A 70 -8.00 12.88 -2.64
C PRO A 70 -6.78 12.05 -3.04
N GLY A 71 -6.98 10.95 -3.78
CA GLY A 71 -5.90 10.04 -4.16
C GLY A 71 -5.07 10.52 -5.36
N ALA A 72 -4.64 9.58 -6.20
CA ALA A 72 -3.98 9.87 -7.49
C ALA A 72 -2.69 10.72 -7.41
N GLY A 73 -1.95 10.65 -6.31
CA GLY A 73 -0.74 11.45 -6.11
C GLY A 73 -1.00 12.91 -5.69
N SER A 74 -2.27 13.29 -5.46
CA SER A 74 -2.66 14.66 -5.12
C SER A 74 -2.16 15.06 -3.73
N VAL A 75 -2.27 14.17 -2.74
CA VAL A 75 -1.74 14.39 -1.38
C VAL A 75 -0.24 14.63 -1.40
N GLU A 76 0.51 13.84 -2.18
CA GLU A 76 1.96 13.92 -2.28
C GLU A 76 2.42 15.25 -2.89
N LEU A 77 1.71 15.75 -3.92
CA LEU A 77 1.95 17.07 -4.50
C LEU A 77 1.67 18.20 -3.50
N GLU A 78 0.57 18.11 -2.75
CA GLU A 78 0.22 19.14 -1.76
C GLU A 78 1.22 19.14 -0.59
N LEU A 79 1.66 17.97 -0.14
CA LEU A 79 2.71 17.84 0.87
C LEU A 79 4.03 18.44 0.38
N ASN A 80 4.42 18.20 -0.87
CA ASN A 80 5.60 18.79 -1.47
C ASN A 80 5.52 20.33 -1.46
N LYS A 81 4.39 20.90 -1.87
CA LYS A 81 4.16 22.36 -1.86
C LYS A 81 4.26 22.96 -0.46
N ARG A 82 3.57 22.37 0.51
CA ARG A 82 3.58 22.84 1.92
C ARG A 82 4.95 22.73 2.56
N LEU A 83 5.67 21.62 2.32
CA LEU A 83 7.01 21.41 2.88
C LEU A 83 8.05 22.34 2.23
N LYS A 84 7.92 22.66 0.94
CA LYS A 84 8.78 23.66 0.28
C LYS A 84 8.55 25.05 0.88
N ALA A 85 7.30 25.46 1.08
CA ALA A 85 6.98 26.72 1.74
C ALA A 85 7.53 26.78 3.17
N PHE A 86 7.39 25.69 3.94
CA PHE A 86 7.97 25.57 5.27
C PHE A 86 9.50 25.64 5.27
N ALA A 87 10.15 25.02 4.27
CA ALA A 87 11.60 25.12 4.11
C ALA A 87 12.04 26.56 3.83
N ASP A 88 11.26 27.35 3.08
CA ASP A 88 11.59 28.75 2.75
C ASP A 88 11.46 29.69 3.96
N GLU A 89 10.61 29.36 4.92
CA GLU A 89 10.48 30.08 6.19
C GLU A 89 11.65 29.81 7.15
N ASP A 90 12.23 28.61 7.11
CA ASP A 90 13.36 28.23 7.93
C ASP A 90 14.68 28.82 7.39
N LYS A 91 15.47 29.44 8.29
CA LYS A 91 16.75 30.08 7.98
C LYS A 91 17.96 29.24 8.40
N THR A 92 17.72 28.07 8.98
CA THR A 92 18.77 27.16 9.45
C THR A 92 19.31 26.30 8.30
N LEU A 93 20.40 25.57 8.56
CA LEU A 93 20.95 24.59 7.60
C LEU A 93 19.97 23.44 7.32
N ASP A 94 19.00 23.22 8.19
CA ASP A 94 18.01 22.15 8.05
C ASP A 94 17.05 22.40 6.88
N GLN A 95 16.95 23.65 6.40
CA GLN A 95 16.20 24.04 5.20
C GLN A 95 16.51 23.14 3.99
N TYR A 96 17.79 22.81 3.78
CA TYR A 96 18.19 21.95 2.65
C TYR A 96 17.66 20.52 2.80
N GLY A 97 17.66 20.00 4.04
CA GLY A 97 17.11 18.69 4.36
C GLY A 97 15.60 18.64 4.15
N ILE A 98 14.87 19.65 4.63
CA ILE A 98 13.42 19.77 4.45
C ILE A 98 13.06 19.85 2.95
N ARG A 99 13.79 20.66 2.19
CA ARG A 99 13.56 20.80 0.75
C ARG A 99 13.78 19.49 -0.01
N LYS A 100 14.81 18.72 0.36
CA LYS A 100 15.05 17.38 -0.23
C LYS A 100 14.03 16.35 0.20
N PHE A 101 13.54 16.43 1.44
CA PHE A 101 12.43 15.59 1.88
C PHE A 101 11.14 15.91 1.11
N ALA A 102 10.85 17.19 0.85
CA ALA A 102 9.72 17.59 0.01
C ALA A 102 9.82 17.02 -1.41
N GLU A 103 11.00 17.11 -2.04
CA GLU A 103 11.27 16.56 -3.38
C GLU A 103 11.05 15.04 -3.44
N ALA A 104 11.29 14.31 -2.35
CA ALA A 104 11.08 12.86 -2.31
C ALA A 104 9.61 12.45 -2.53
N PHE A 105 8.64 13.30 -2.21
CA PHE A 105 7.22 13.02 -2.46
C PHE A 105 6.86 12.99 -3.95
N ASP A 106 7.65 13.64 -4.82
CA ASP A 106 7.44 13.62 -6.27
C ASP A 106 7.62 12.22 -6.89
N VAL A 107 8.21 11.27 -6.14
CA VAL A 107 8.40 9.90 -6.62
C VAL A 107 7.07 9.21 -6.93
N VAL A 108 6.03 9.43 -6.13
CA VAL A 108 4.73 8.76 -6.32
C VAL A 108 4.05 9.19 -7.62
N PRO A 109 3.78 10.49 -7.88
CA PRO A 109 3.20 10.92 -9.15
C PRO A 109 4.13 10.65 -10.34
N ARG A 110 5.45 10.69 -10.16
CA ARG A 110 6.41 10.32 -11.21
C ARG A 110 6.26 8.86 -11.61
N THR A 111 6.19 7.94 -10.64
CA THR A 111 6.00 6.51 -10.92
C THR A 111 4.64 6.24 -11.57
N LEU A 112 3.58 6.98 -11.22
CA LEU A 112 2.31 6.90 -11.93
C LEU A 112 2.46 7.31 -13.40
N ALA A 113 3.14 8.42 -13.68
CA ALA A 113 3.38 8.88 -15.05
C ALA A 113 4.23 7.88 -15.87
N GLU A 114 5.29 7.32 -15.27
CA GLU A 114 6.16 6.31 -15.90
C GLU A 114 5.39 5.03 -16.23
N ASN A 115 4.59 4.52 -15.28
CA ASN A 115 3.76 3.33 -15.49
C ASN A 115 2.66 3.55 -16.54
N SER A 116 2.27 4.80 -16.77
CA SER A 116 1.30 5.18 -17.80
C SER A 116 1.92 5.35 -19.19
N GLY A 117 3.24 5.21 -19.32
CA GLY A 117 3.95 5.42 -20.58
C GLY A 117 4.08 6.88 -21.02
N CYS A 118 3.83 7.84 -20.13
CA CYS A 118 4.02 9.26 -20.39
C CYS A 118 5.47 9.69 -20.17
N ASP A 119 5.88 10.84 -20.73
CA ASP A 119 7.13 11.48 -20.30
C ASP A 119 6.96 12.03 -18.87
N PRO A 120 7.68 11.48 -17.87
CA PRO A 120 7.54 11.91 -16.49
C PRO A 120 7.96 13.36 -16.29
N THR A 121 8.88 13.90 -17.09
CA THR A 121 9.39 15.26 -16.91
C THR A 121 8.32 16.29 -17.26
N SER A 122 7.74 16.16 -18.46
CA SER A 122 6.62 17.00 -18.92
C SER A 122 5.41 16.86 -18.00
N MET A 123 5.06 15.63 -17.60
CA MET A 123 3.89 15.38 -16.76
C MET A 123 4.05 15.98 -15.35
N MET A 124 5.22 15.81 -14.72
CA MET A 124 5.50 16.42 -13.42
C MET A 124 5.44 17.94 -13.47
N HIS A 125 5.93 18.56 -14.55
CA HIS A 125 5.78 20.00 -14.73
C HIS A 125 4.30 20.41 -14.83
N ALA A 126 3.50 19.70 -15.63
CA ALA A 126 2.07 19.97 -15.77
C ALA A 126 1.31 19.81 -14.44
N LEU A 127 1.63 18.78 -13.66
CA LEU A 127 1.05 18.52 -12.34
C LEU A 127 1.40 19.65 -11.36
N HIS A 128 2.67 20.03 -11.26
CA HIS A 128 3.10 21.13 -10.38
C HIS A 128 2.42 22.46 -10.75
N THR A 129 2.40 22.83 -12.04
CA THR A 129 1.72 24.06 -12.50
C THR A 129 0.22 24.03 -12.21
N SER A 130 -0.42 22.86 -12.36
CA SER A 130 -1.86 22.72 -12.07
C SER A 130 -2.14 22.82 -10.58
N HIS A 131 -1.19 22.42 -9.73
CA HIS A 131 -1.33 22.39 -8.27
C HIS A 131 -0.92 23.71 -7.59
N GLU A 132 -0.43 24.71 -8.33
CA GLU A 132 -0.04 26.03 -7.81
C GLU A 132 -1.25 26.91 -7.45
N GLY A 133 -2.40 26.72 -8.10
CA GLY A 133 -3.59 27.56 -7.95
C GLY A 133 -4.31 27.48 -6.58
N PRO A 134 -5.29 28.36 -6.33
CA PRO A 134 -6.19 28.23 -5.18
C PRO A 134 -7.20 27.09 -5.40
N ASN A 135 -7.46 26.29 -4.35
CA ASN A 135 -8.37 25.13 -4.37
C ASN A 135 -7.96 23.99 -5.34
N THR A 136 -6.66 23.81 -5.59
CA THR A 136 -6.13 22.75 -6.46
C THR A 136 -5.57 21.55 -5.69
N GLU A 137 -5.82 21.48 -4.38
CA GLU A 137 -5.36 20.42 -3.46
C GLU A 137 -5.86 19.02 -3.84
N THR A 138 -6.82 18.93 -4.77
CA THR A 138 -7.45 17.68 -5.22
C THR A 138 -6.99 17.26 -6.61
N ILE A 139 -6.16 18.07 -7.27
CA ILE A 139 -5.61 17.76 -8.58
C ILE A 139 -4.52 16.71 -8.41
N GLY A 140 -4.68 15.58 -9.09
CA GLY A 140 -3.73 14.48 -9.17
C GLY A 140 -3.55 14.01 -10.61
N PHE A 141 -2.89 12.86 -10.77
CA PHE A 141 -2.65 12.24 -12.07
C PHE A 141 -3.82 11.32 -12.46
N SER A 142 -4.45 11.57 -13.61
CA SER A 142 -5.49 10.69 -14.16
C SER A 142 -4.98 9.87 -15.33
N LEU A 143 -5.34 8.59 -15.33
CA LEU A 143 -5.07 7.64 -16.41
C LEU A 143 -6.04 7.79 -17.59
N ASP A 144 -7.28 8.23 -17.35
CA ASP A 144 -8.32 8.26 -18.37
C ASP A 144 -8.10 9.40 -19.38
N GLU A 145 -7.84 10.60 -18.87
CA GLU A 145 -7.54 11.78 -19.69
C GLU A 145 -6.04 11.96 -19.95
N VAL A 146 -5.20 11.11 -19.33
CA VAL A 146 -3.74 11.14 -19.39
C VAL A 146 -3.20 12.55 -19.08
N GLY A 147 -3.37 12.98 -17.84
CA GLY A 147 -3.02 14.34 -17.45
C GLY A 147 -3.45 14.73 -16.03
N PRO A 148 -3.25 16.00 -15.64
CA PRO A 148 -3.72 16.54 -14.38
C PRO A 148 -5.25 16.61 -14.37
N ALA A 149 -5.88 15.90 -13.43
CA ALA A 149 -7.33 15.94 -13.24
C ALA A 149 -7.71 15.93 -11.76
N ASP A 150 -8.94 16.31 -11.46
CA ASP A 150 -9.46 16.37 -10.10
C ASP A 150 -9.81 14.97 -9.59
N ALA A 151 -9.06 14.47 -8.62
CA ALA A 151 -9.21 13.14 -8.05
C ALA A 151 -10.59 12.94 -7.38
N LEU A 152 -11.18 14.01 -6.81
CA LEU A 152 -12.51 13.94 -6.21
C LEU A 152 -13.59 13.71 -7.26
N LYS A 153 -13.49 14.39 -8.40
CA LYS A 153 -14.43 14.20 -9.52
C LYS A 153 -14.29 12.81 -10.14
N ALA A 154 -13.08 12.25 -10.12
CA ALA A 154 -12.81 10.88 -10.55
C ALA A 154 -13.20 9.82 -9.49
N ASN A 155 -13.70 10.21 -8.32
CA ASN A 155 -14.01 9.31 -7.19
C ASN A 155 -12.81 8.45 -6.72
N VAL A 156 -11.59 9.00 -6.82
CA VAL A 156 -10.38 8.33 -6.35
C VAL A 156 -10.05 8.84 -4.95
N TYR A 157 -10.29 8.00 -3.95
CA TYR A 157 -10.09 8.32 -2.54
C TYR A 157 -9.05 7.40 -1.91
N ASP A 158 -8.14 8.00 -1.15
CA ASP A 158 -7.19 7.29 -0.30
C ASP A 158 -7.60 7.42 1.18
N LEU A 159 -7.29 6.40 1.97
CA LEU A 159 -7.50 6.41 3.42
C LEU A 159 -6.45 7.27 4.12
N TYR A 160 -6.90 8.19 4.97
CA TYR A 160 -6.01 9.03 5.77
C TYR A 160 -5.05 8.19 6.64
N ALA A 161 -5.60 7.19 7.34
CA ALA A 161 -4.83 6.32 8.22
C ALA A 161 -3.70 5.59 7.48
N THR A 162 -3.97 5.12 6.26
CA THR A 162 -2.97 4.44 5.43
C THR A 162 -1.83 5.37 5.05
N LYS A 163 -2.13 6.59 4.58
CA LYS A 163 -1.09 7.58 4.21
C LYS A 163 -0.21 7.97 5.40
N VAL A 164 -0.81 8.25 6.57
CA VAL A 164 -0.05 8.60 7.78
C VAL A 164 0.87 7.48 8.21
N ASN A 165 0.36 6.25 8.27
CA ASN A 165 1.17 5.09 8.66
C ASN A 165 2.26 4.80 7.64
N ALA A 166 1.95 4.89 6.34
CA ALA A 166 2.93 4.70 5.27
C ALA A 166 4.09 5.69 5.39
N LEU A 167 3.80 6.98 5.57
CA LEU A 167 4.84 8.01 5.72
C LEU A 167 5.66 7.81 6.99
N ARG A 168 5.01 7.51 8.11
CA ARG A 168 5.71 7.26 9.37
C ARG A 168 6.69 6.09 9.27
N LEU A 169 6.20 4.96 8.77
CA LEU A 169 7.02 3.75 8.62
C LEU A 169 8.13 3.94 7.59
N ALA A 170 7.86 4.63 6.49
CA ALA A 170 8.87 4.93 5.46
C ALA A 170 10.01 5.80 6.03
N VAL A 171 9.67 6.85 6.78
CA VAL A 171 10.66 7.73 7.41
C VAL A 171 11.45 6.99 8.49
N ASP A 172 10.79 6.20 9.33
CA ASP A 172 11.46 5.40 10.37
C ASP A 172 12.43 4.37 9.77
N ALA A 173 12.04 3.70 8.68
CA ALA A 173 12.90 2.79 7.95
C ALA A 173 14.11 3.52 7.34
N ALA A 174 13.88 4.64 6.65
CA ALA A 174 14.94 5.45 6.05
C ALA A 174 15.92 5.96 7.11
N MET A 175 15.43 6.48 8.23
CA MET A 175 16.27 6.91 9.36
C MET A 175 17.09 5.76 9.94
N THR A 176 16.49 4.58 10.09
CA THR A 176 17.19 3.41 10.65
C THR A 176 18.36 3.02 9.76
N VAL A 177 18.17 3.01 8.44
CA VAL A 177 19.23 2.72 7.47
C VAL A 177 20.30 3.81 7.48
N LEU A 178 19.91 5.08 7.46
CA LEU A 178 20.84 6.21 7.42
C LEU A 178 21.70 6.37 8.68
N ARG A 179 21.24 5.85 9.83
CA ARG A 179 22.00 5.86 11.10
C ARG A 179 23.14 4.84 11.13
N VAL A 180 23.10 3.82 10.27
CA VAL A 180 24.14 2.79 10.23
C VAL A 180 25.32 3.29 9.40
N ASP A 181 26.42 3.64 10.07
CA ASP A 181 27.64 4.11 9.40
C ASP A 181 28.46 2.95 8.78
N GLN A 182 28.55 1.81 9.47
CA GLN A 182 29.31 0.65 9.00
C GLN A 182 28.63 -0.67 9.34
N ILE A 183 28.68 -1.60 8.39
CA ILE A 183 28.23 -2.97 8.55
C ILE A 183 29.45 -3.89 8.58
N VAL A 184 29.69 -4.53 9.74
CA VAL A 184 30.72 -5.55 9.88
C VAL A 184 30.07 -6.93 9.82
N MET A 185 30.19 -7.58 8.66
CA MET A 185 29.69 -8.93 8.46
C MET A 185 30.62 -9.93 9.12
N SER A 186 30.17 -10.54 10.22
CA SER A 186 30.90 -11.64 10.85
C SER A 186 30.83 -12.88 9.95
N LYS A 187 31.98 -13.52 9.69
CA LYS A 187 31.97 -14.87 9.11
C LYS A 187 31.18 -15.77 10.06
N PRO A 188 30.30 -16.67 9.56
CA PRO A 188 29.68 -17.67 10.41
C PRO A 188 30.79 -18.33 11.22
N ALA A 189 30.64 -18.33 12.55
CA ALA A 189 31.64 -18.90 13.44
C ALA A 189 31.93 -20.30 12.92
N GLY A 190 33.16 -20.51 12.44
CA GLY A 190 33.64 -21.81 12.03
C GLY A 190 33.67 -22.66 13.28
N GLY A 191 32.51 -23.24 13.61
CA GLY A 191 32.38 -24.20 14.68
C GLY A 191 33.43 -25.28 14.49
N PRO A 192 33.94 -25.88 15.57
CA PRO A 192 34.97 -26.90 15.47
C PRO A 192 34.54 -27.95 14.44
N LYS A 193 35.43 -28.25 13.48
CA LYS A 193 35.19 -29.26 12.45
C LYS A 193 34.62 -30.51 13.13
N PRO A 194 33.51 -31.11 12.64
CA PRO A 194 33.00 -32.33 13.22
C PRO A 194 34.14 -33.34 13.30
N LYS A 195 34.36 -33.91 14.48
CA LYS A 195 35.35 -34.97 14.66
C LYS A 195 35.04 -36.04 13.61
N LYS A 196 35.98 -36.27 12.69
CA LYS A 196 35.96 -37.51 11.91
C LYS A 196 35.95 -38.63 12.95
N GLY A 197 34.85 -39.39 12.98
CA GLY A 197 34.82 -40.65 13.72
C GLY A 197 35.96 -41.56 13.24
N PRO A 198 36.32 -42.58 14.03
CA PRO A 198 37.34 -43.54 13.62
C PRO A 198 37.03 -44.01 12.20
N GLN A 199 38.00 -43.83 11.30
CA GLN A 199 38.00 -44.59 10.05
C GLN A 199 38.15 -46.04 10.47
N ASP A 200 37.09 -46.81 10.33
CA ASP A 200 37.20 -48.27 10.35
C ASP A 200 38.12 -48.63 9.17
N GLU A 201 39.38 -48.91 9.49
CA GLU A 201 40.26 -49.68 8.61
C GLU A 201 39.84 -51.13 8.75
N ASP A 202 39.09 -51.63 7.77
CA ASP A 202 39.02 -53.04 7.37
C ASP A 202 38.60 -53.15 5.89
#